data_AF-A0AAP2MMB2-F1
#
_entry.id   AF-A0AAP2MMB2-F1
#
_cell.length_a   1.000
_cell.length_b   1.000
_cell.length_c   1.000
_cell.angle_alpha   90.00
_cell.angle_beta   90.00
_cell.angle_gamma   90.00
#
_symmetry.space_group_name_H-M   'P 1'
#
loop_
_entity.id
_entity.type
_entity.pdbx_description
1 polymer ?
#
loop_
_entity_poly.entity_id
_entity_poly.type
_entity_poly.pdbx_seq_one_letter_code
_entity_poly.pdbx_strand_id
1 'polypeptide(L)'
;MPMKKNRFSGVVAVLLVLVLLAGCAGLHADEPSTVEMPKTVELNSGDSRSMNYTPWYIHKFSISGPKGTRIGGGGGNMSPMDEDGNPGHSGGKCCTRYPREWQPDLRLTIRWLVDKKNKKTSGWYKAENVRIEPYITGQTAGVWAIFLPGDRVKVVVGNPNASDLAPNAGPPAASDPYVVQGAPDEEWNYEYPKGVMRRIK
;
A
#
# COMPACT_ATOMS: atom_id res chain seq x y z
N MET A 1 23.84 -13.35 90.06
CA MET A 1 24.56 -13.29 88.76
C MET A 1 23.92 -12.19 87.90
N PRO A 2 24.70 -11.33 87.24
CA PRO A 2 24.32 -9.94 86.98
C PRO A 2 23.85 -9.69 85.55
N MET A 3 22.86 -8.81 85.36
CA MET A 3 22.62 -8.02 84.14
C MET A 3 21.79 -6.79 84.51
N LYS A 4 21.90 -5.60 83.91
CA LYS A 4 22.92 -4.88 83.13
C LYS A 4 22.36 -3.45 83.02
N LYS A 5 23.22 -2.44 83.16
CA LYS A 5 22.88 -1.00 83.08
C LYS A 5 22.57 -0.55 81.64
N ASN A 6 21.50 0.26 81.55
CA ASN A 6 21.30 1.54 80.87
C ASN A 6 21.71 1.79 79.39
N ARG A 7 20.68 2.14 78.61
CA ARG A 7 20.42 3.34 77.78
C ARG A 7 21.60 4.03 77.07
N PHE A 8 21.49 4.17 75.74
CA PHE A 8 21.80 5.40 74.97
C PHE A 8 21.10 5.36 73.59
N SER A 9 20.62 6.53 73.13
CA SER A 9 19.92 6.77 71.85
C SER A 9 20.87 6.85 70.64
N GLY A 10 20.38 6.50 69.45
CA GLY A 10 20.94 7.05 68.19
C GLY A 10 20.73 6.24 66.89
N VAL A 11 19.86 6.78 66.03
CA VAL A 11 19.96 6.92 64.56
C VAL A 11 19.90 5.67 63.63
N VAL A 12 19.20 5.87 62.49
CA VAL A 12 19.40 5.31 61.13
C VAL A 12 18.36 4.30 60.61
N ALA A 13 17.48 4.85 59.77
CA ALA A 13 16.99 4.35 58.47
C ALA A 13 16.71 2.85 58.24
N VAL A 14 15.44 2.52 58.02
CA VAL A 14 15.04 1.54 56.99
C VAL A 14 13.81 2.09 56.26
N LEU A 15 14.08 2.72 55.11
CA LEU A 15 13.14 2.98 54.02
C LEU A 15 12.98 1.68 53.23
N LEU A 16 11.74 1.23 52.95
CA LEU A 16 11.30 0.52 51.73
C LEU A 16 9.99 -0.26 51.96
N VAL A 17 8.83 0.35 51.63
CA VAL A 17 7.65 -0.32 51.02
C VAL A 17 6.84 0.79 50.31
N LEU A 18 7.02 1.04 49.01
CA LEU A 18 6.18 0.54 47.91
C LEU A 18 4.69 0.93 48.00
N VAL A 19 4.33 2.12 47.51
CA VAL A 19 3.12 2.36 46.69
C VAL A 19 3.40 3.54 45.74
N LEU A 20 3.86 3.24 44.52
CA LEU A 20 3.90 4.18 43.40
C LEU A 20 2.58 4.05 42.62
N LEU A 21 1.69 5.02 42.79
CA LEU A 21 0.60 5.29 41.86
C LEU A 21 1.19 5.97 40.61
N ALA A 22 1.70 5.16 39.68
CA ALA A 22 2.02 5.60 38.32
C ALA A 22 0.81 5.29 37.42
N GLY A 23 -0.16 6.20 37.41
CA GLY A 23 -1.33 6.15 36.51
C GLY A 23 -1.14 7.11 35.34
N CYS A 24 -0.74 6.53 34.20
CA CYS A 24 -0.82 7.01 32.83
C CYS A 24 -0.55 8.51 32.56
N ALA A 25 0.69 8.78 32.13
CA ALA A 25 0.90 9.79 31.10
C ALA A 25 0.01 9.43 29.91
N GLY A 26 -1.08 10.17 29.73
CA GLY A 26 -1.72 10.28 28.42
C GLY A 26 -0.68 10.92 27.51
N LEU A 27 0.08 10.09 26.80
CA LEU A 27 0.64 10.48 25.52
C LEU A 27 -0.55 11.05 24.75
N HIS A 28 -0.55 12.37 24.59
CA HIS A 28 -1.42 13.02 23.65
C HIS A 28 -1.32 12.22 22.36
N ALA A 29 -2.49 11.80 21.89
CA ALA A 29 -2.69 11.06 20.67
C ALA A 29 -1.67 11.49 19.63
N ASP A 30 -1.04 10.51 18.99
CA ASP A 30 -0.51 10.70 17.64
C ASP A 30 -1.63 11.38 16.86
N GLU A 31 -1.50 12.70 16.74
CA GLU A 31 -2.23 13.48 15.78
C GLU A 31 -1.95 12.76 14.47
N PRO A 32 -2.97 12.31 13.72
CA PRO A 32 -2.70 11.84 12.38
C PRO A 32 -2.13 13.05 11.69
N SER A 33 -0.80 13.07 11.54
CA SER A 33 -0.11 14.03 10.71
C SER A 33 -0.72 13.79 9.35
N THR A 34 -1.71 14.62 9.01
CA THR A 34 -2.13 14.80 7.64
C THR A 34 -0.88 15.37 7.00
N VAL A 35 -0.04 14.46 6.50
CA VAL A 35 1.10 14.83 5.67
C VAL A 35 0.46 15.50 4.47
N GLU A 36 0.31 16.81 4.58
CA GLU A 36 -0.10 17.66 3.48
C GLU A 36 1.05 17.57 2.50
N MET A 37 0.98 16.56 1.61
CA MET A 37 1.81 16.58 0.42
C MET A 37 1.65 17.96 -0.21
N PRO A 38 2.75 18.62 -0.61
CA PRO A 38 2.66 19.93 -1.25
C PRO A 38 1.58 19.86 -2.33
N LYS A 39 0.61 20.78 -2.25
CA LYS A 39 -0.63 20.80 -3.06
C LYS A 39 -0.36 20.76 -4.57
N THR A 40 0.89 20.93 -5.00
CA THR A 40 1.28 20.85 -6.41
C THR A 40 2.66 20.22 -6.52
N VAL A 41 2.70 18.91 -6.80
CA VAL A 41 3.88 18.24 -7.33
C VAL A 41 3.87 18.35 -8.86
N GLU A 42 5.03 18.56 -9.47
CA GLU A 42 5.16 18.46 -10.93
C GLU A 42 4.87 17.01 -11.35
N LEU A 43 4.11 16.83 -12.42
CA LEU A 43 3.64 15.51 -12.86
C LEU A 43 4.25 15.14 -14.20
N ASN A 44 4.75 13.90 -14.28
CA ASN A 44 4.97 13.23 -15.54
C ASN A 44 3.66 12.58 -16.02
N SER A 45 3.59 12.35 -17.32
CA SER A 45 2.52 11.57 -17.95
C SER A 45 3.16 10.44 -18.75
N GLY A 46 2.68 9.22 -18.57
CA GLY A 46 3.17 8.05 -19.30
C GLY A 46 2.10 6.98 -19.47
N ASP A 47 2.48 5.89 -20.12
CA ASP A 47 1.59 4.73 -20.27
C ASP A 47 1.33 4.06 -18.92
N SER A 48 0.09 3.61 -18.73
CA SER A 48 -0.24 2.55 -17.78
C SER A 48 0.01 1.21 -18.45
N ARG A 49 0.84 0.39 -17.81
CA ARG A 49 1.12 -0.99 -18.17
C ARG A 49 0.81 -1.88 -16.98
N SER A 50 0.75 -3.19 -17.21
CA SER A 50 0.43 -4.13 -16.15
C SER A 50 0.93 -5.53 -16.45
N MET A 51 1.18 -6.27 -15.37
CA MET A 51 1.55 -7.67 -15.33
C MET A 51 0.60 -8.39 -14.37
N ASN A 52 -0.02 -9.45 -14.85
CA ASN A 52 -0.95 -10.26 -14.08
C ASN A 52 -0.36 -11.64 -13.81
N TYR A 53 0.24 -11.81 -12.64
CA TYR A 53 0.70 -13.11 -12.14
C TYR A 53 -0.41 -13.90 -11.42
N THR A 54 -1.65 -13.39 -11.40
CA THR A 54 -2.77 -14.10 -10.76
C THR A 54 -3.32 -15.19 -11.68
N PRO A 55 -3.97 -16.22 -11.13
CA PRO A 55 -4.67 -17.23 -11.94
C PRO A 55 -6.02 -16.73 -12.47
N TRP A 56 -6.33 -15.44 -12.32
CA TRP A 56 -7.64 -14.87 -12.63
C TRP A 56 -7.53 -13.80 -13.70
N TYR A 57 -8.56 -13.70 -14.52
CA TYR A 57 -8.67 -12.61 -15.49
C TYR A 57 -8.96 -11.30 -14.75
N ILE A 58 -8.23 -10.24 -15.12
CA ILE A 58 -8.48 -8.90 -14.63
C ILE A 58 -9.01 -8.07 -15.79
N HIS A 59 -10.24 -7.56 -15.66
CA HIS A 59 -10.93 -6.85 -16.73
C HIS A 59 -10.40 -5.42 -16.93
N LYS A 60 -10.08 -4.74 -15.83
CA LYS A 60 -9.51 -3.38 -15.81
C LYS A 60 -8.97 -3.06 -14.42
N PHE A 61 -8.13 -2.03 -14.36
CA PHE A 61 -7.70 -1.44 -13.10
C PHE A 61 -7.66 0.09 -13.17
N SER A 62 -7.66 0.72 -12.00
CA SER A 62 -7.44 2.14 -11.82
C SER A 62 -6.38 2.40 -10.75
N ILE A 63 -5.65 3.49 -10.95
CA ILE A 63 -4.70 4.07 -10.02
C ILE A 63 -5.23 5.44 -9.65
N SER A 64 -5.26 5.78 -8.37
CA SER A 64 -5.68 7.09 -7.89
C SER A 64 -4.77 7.55 -6.77
N GLY A 65 -4.21 8.76 -6.92
CA GLY A 65 -3.50 9.44 -5.84
C GLY A 65 -4.45 10.23 -4.94
N PRO A 66 -3.89 10.97 -3.96
CA PRO A 66 -4.68 11.80 -3.06
C PRO A 66 -5.56 12.80 -3.80
N LYS A 67 -6.72 13.11 -3.22
CA LYS A 67 -7.70 14.04 -3.82
C LYS A 67 -7.05 15.38 -4.16
N GLY A 68 -7.28 15.88 -5.37
CA GLY A 68 -6.74 17.16 -5.85
C GLY A 68 -5.35 17.07 -6.51
N THR A 69 -4.61 15.97 -6.35
CA THR A 69 -3.25 15.83 -6.93
C THR A 69 -3.24 15.60 -8.43
N ARG A 70 -4.36 15.13 -9.01
CA ARG A 70 -4.47 14.66 -10.41
C ARG A 70 -3.56 13.47 -10.74
N ILE A 71 -2.91 12.87 -9.75
CA ILE A 71 -2.18 11.60 -9.87
C ILE A 71 -3.20 10.49 -10.07
N GLY A 72 -2.97 9.65 -11.07
CA GLY A 72 -3.87 8.55 -11.38
C GLY A 72 -3.79 8.11 -12.82
N GLY A 73 -4.47 7.01 -13.12
CA GLY A 73 -4.45 6.34 -14.40
C GLY A 73 -5.15 5.00 -14.31
N GLY A 74 -4.78 4.06 -15.19
CA GLY A 74 -5.35 2.72 -15.19
C GLY A 74 -5.12 2.02 -16.51
N GLY A 75 -5.40 0.73 -16.54
CA GLY A 75 -5.20 -0.11 -17.71
C GLY A 75 -6.42 -0.94 -18.09
N GLY A 76 -6.27 -1.63 -19.21
CA GLY A 76 -7.28 -2.52 -19.76
C GLY A 76 -7.22 -3.91 -19.16
N ASN A 77 -7.72 -4.89 -19.92
CA ASN A 77 -7.80 -6.26 -19.50
C ASN A 77 -6.46 -6.99 -19.59
N MET A 78 -6.26 -7.97 -18.72
CA MET A 78 -5.11 -8.86 -18.66
C MET A 78 -5.60 -10.30 -18.53
N SER A 79 -5.04 -11.20 -19.34
CA SER A 79 -5.18 -12.64 -19.14
C SER A 79 -4.53 -13.07 -17.81
N PRO A 80 -4.90 -14.23 -17.25
CA PRO A 80 -4.14 -14.86 -16.17
C PRO A 80 -2.68 -15.12 -16.55
N MET A 81 -1.87 -15.41 -15.54
CA MET A 81 -0.55 -16.02 -15.71
C MET A 81 -0.67 -17.33 -16.49
N ASP A 82 0.27 -17.57 -17.41
CA ASP A 82 0.32 -18.84 -18.16
C ASP A 82 0.95 -19.98 -17.32
N GLU A 83 0.95 -21.19 -17.89
CA GLU A 83 1.47 -22.39 -17.23
C GLU A 83 2.98 -22.34 -16.99
N ASP A 84 3.70 -21.57 -17.81
CA ASP A 84 5.15 -21.35 -17.70
C ASP A 84 5.50 -20.27 -16.67
N GLY A 85 4.50 -19.62 -16.07
CA GLY A 85 4.67 -18.58 -15.06
C GLY A 85 4.86 -17.18 -15.62
N ASN A 86 4.69 -16.96 -16.92
CA ASN A 86 4.74 -15.63 -17.51
C ASN A 86 3.44 -14.88 -17.18
N PRO A 87 3.53 -13.60 -16.77
CA PRO A 87 2.35 -12.84 -16.45
C PRO A 87 1.54 -12.51 -17.71
N GLY A 88 0.22 -12.46 -17.57
CA GLY A 88 -0.60 -11.81 -18.58
C GLY A 88 -0.30 -10.31 -18.63
N HIS A 89 -0.06 -9.78 -19.82
CA HIS A 89 0.29 -8.37 -20.00
C HIS A 89 -0.87 -7.55 -20.54
N SER A 90 -0.93 -6.28 -20.13
CA SER A 90 -1.72 -5.26 -20.81
C SER A 90 -0.91 -3.98 -20.88
N GLY A 91 -0.85 -3.37 -22.06
CA GLY A 91 -0.11 -2.15 -22.31
C GLY A 91 -0.99 -1.02 -22.82
N GLY A 92 -0.43 0.19 -22.83
CA GLY A 92 -0.80 1.22 -23.81
C GLY A 92 -2.08 2.01 -23.53
N LYS A 93 -2.59 2.05 -22.29
CA LYS A 93 -3.53 3.12 -21.95
C LYS A 93 -2.75 4.35 -21.49
N CYS A 94 -2.72 5.35 -22.37
CA CYS A 94 -2.07 6.62 -22.08
C CYS A 94 -2.59 7.26 -20.80
N CYS A 95 -1.69 8.08 -20.28
CA CYS A 95 -1.96 9.30 -19.54
C CYS A 95 -2.08 9.07 -18.04
N THR A 96 -1.33 8.08 -17.57
CA THR A 96 -1.10 7.90 -16.14
C THR A 96 -0.20 9.01 -15.66
N ARG A 97 -0.73 9.80 -14.73
CA ARG A 97 -0.02 10.88 -14.09
C ARG A 97 0.59 10.39 -12.80
N TYR A 98 1.87 10.66 -12.64
CA TYR A 98 2.65 10.33 -11.45
C TYR A 98 3.64 11.49 -11.19
N PRO A 99 4.14 11.67 -9.97
CA PRO A 99 5.09 12.73 -9.69
C PRO A 99 6.32 12.63 -10.60
N ARG A 100 6.88 13.78 -10.99
CA ARG A 100 8.14 13.83 -11.73
C ARG A 100 9.32 13.41 -10.85
N GLU A 101 9.29 13.84 -9.60
CA GLU A 101 10.25 13.47 -8.54
C GLU A 101 9.58 12.51 -7.57
N TRP A 102 10.28 11.45 -7.19
CA TRP A 102 9.76 10.46 -6.26
C TRP A 102 9.34 11.10 -4.93
N GLN A 103 8.17 10.69 -4.45
CA GLN A 103 7.55 11.22 -3.24
C GLN A 103 7.43 10.10 -2.20
N PRO A 104 8.20 10.12 -1.09
CA PRO A 104 8.18 9.06 -0.09
C PRO A 104 6.82 8.88 0.58
N ASP A 105 6.08 9.98 0.73
CA ASP A 105 4.80 10.01 1.43
C ASP A 105 3.60 9.78 0.51
N LEU A 106 3.81 9.60 -0.79
CA LEU A 106 2.73 9.32 -1.72
C LEU A 106 2.04 8.00 -1.39
N ARG A 107 0.73 8.09 -1.17
CA ARG A 107 -0.16 6.95 -0.95
C ARG A 107 -1.18 6.86 -2.06
N LEU A 108 -1.15 5.74 -2.77
CA LEU A 108 -2.08 5.45 -3.85
C LEU A 108 -3.19 4.52 -3.38
N THR A 109 -4.32 4.60 -4.08
CA THR A 109 -5.37 3.59 -4.09
C THR A 109 -5.37 2.90 -5.44
N ILE A 110 -5.29 1.57 -5.42
CA ILE A 110 -5.35 0.73 -6.61
C ILE A 110 -6.64 -0.08 -6.56
N ARG A 111 -7.42 -0.04 -7.63
CA ARG A 111 -8.63 -0.85 -7.75
C ARG A 111 -8.56 -1.70 -9.01
N TRP A 112 -9.04 -2.94 -8.95
CA TRP A 112 -9.09 -3.82 -10.11
C TRP A 112 -10.34 -4.68 -10.08
N LEU A 113 -10.90 -4.91 -11.27
CA LEU A 113 -12.07 -5.75 -11.47
C LEU A 113 -11.59 -7.14 -11.89
N VAL A 114 -11.78 -8.14 -11.02
CA VAL A 114 -11.30 -9.51 -11.23
C VAL A 114 -12.46 -10.50 -11.41
N ASP A 115 -12.29 -11.41 -12.37
CA ASP A 115 -13.20 -12.51 -12.63
C ASP A 115 -12.61 -13.80 -12.06
N LYS A 116 -13.01 -14.12 -10.82
CA LYS A 116 -12.67 -15.38 -10.16
C LYS A 116 -13.69 -16.48 -10.48
N LYS A 117 -13.34 -17.73 -10.15
CA LYS A 117 -14.20 -18.91 -10.39
C LYS A 117 -15.58 -18.80 -9.73
N ASN A 118 -15.71 -18.07 -8.61
CA ASN A 118 -16.97 -17.88 -7.89
C ASN A 118 -17.42 -16.42 -7.93
N LYS A 119 -18.68 -16.18 -8.31
CA LYS A 119 -19.32 -14.84 -8.31
C LYS A 119 -19.22 -14.09 -6.98
N LYS A 120 -19.19 -14.79 -5.85
CA LYS A 120 -19.01 -14.17 -4.52
C LYS A 120 -17.61 -13.59 -4.31
N THR A 121 -16.63 -14.10 -5.05
CA THR A 121 -15.23 -13.69 -4.95
C THR A 121 -14.77 -12.85 -6.14
N SER A 122 -15.55 -12.81 -7.22
CA SER A 122 -15.37 -11.89 -8.34
C SER A 122 -15.89 -10.51 -7.99
N GLY A 123 -15.36 -9.49 -8.64
CA GLY A 123 -15.75 -8.10 -8.43
C GLY A 123 -14.56 -7.18 -8.32
N TRP A 124 -14.83 -5.96 -7.84
CA TRP A 124 -13.80 -4.99 -7.53
C TRP A 124 -13.05 -5.38 -6.27
N TYR A 125 -11.74 -5.23 -6.33
CA TYR A 125 -10.83 -5.27 -5.21
C TYR A 125 -10.10 -3.94 -5.13
N LYS A 126 -9.67 -3.60 -3.91
CA LYS A 126 -8.98 -2.35 -3.59
C LYS A 126 -7.78 -2.64 -2.70
N ALA A 127 -6.67 -1.99 -3.01
CA ALA A 127 -5.52 -1.83 -2.12
C ALA A 127 -5.32 -0.34 -1.84
N GLU A 128 -5.22 0.02 -0.57
CA GLU A 128 -4.98 1.39 -0.11
C GLU A 128 -3.57 1.54 0.43
N ASN A 129 -3.12 2.79 0.60
CA ASN A 129 -1.78 3.11 1.12
C ASN A 129 -0.62 2.51 0.31
N VAL A 130 -0.84 2.24 -0.99
CA VAL A 130 0.17 1.68 -1.88
C VAL A 130 1.26 2.73 -2.12
N ARG A 131 2.49 2.36 -1.79
CA ARG A 131 3.70 3.15 -2.06
C ARG A 131 4.27 2.77 -3.42
N ILE A 132 4.99 3.71 -4.02
CA ILE A 132 5.86 3.43 -5.17
C ILE A 132 7.30 3.36 -4.65
N GLU A 133 8.05 2.38 -5.10
CA GLU A 133 9.50 2.34 -4.82
C GLU A 133 10.24 3.55 -5.43
N PRO A 134 11.40 3.94 -4.88
CA PRO A 134 12.21 5.02 -5.43
C PRO A 134 12.51 4.83 -6.91
N TYR A 135 12.34 5.89 -7.69
CA TYR A 135 12.70 5.93 -9.11
C TYR A 135 13.57 7.13 -9.42
N ILE A 136 14.34 7.02 -10.49
CA ILE A 136 15.29 8.05 -10.91
C ILE A 136 14.54 9.17 -11.65
N THR A 137 14.55 10.38 -11.09
CA THR A 137 13.99 11.58 -11.72
C THR A 137 14.56 11.77 -13.14
N GLY A 138 13.68 11.98 -14.10
CA GLY A 138 14.05 12.20 -15.51
C GLY A 138 14.42 10.94 -16.30
N GLN A 139 14.43 9.75 -15.66
CA GLN A 139 14.70 8.47 -16.31
C GLN A 139 13.54 7.49 -16.10
N THR A 140 12.32 7.95 -16.40
CA THR A 140 11.08 7.20 -16.13
C THR A 140 10.38 6.78 -17.43
N ALA A 141 9.74 5.61 -17.44
CA ALA A 141 9.17 4.97 -18.63
C ALA A 141 7.72 4.49 -18.45
N GLY A 142 6.89 5.25 -17.72
CA GLY A 142 5.49 4.90 -17.44
C GLY A 142 5.32 4.15 -16.11
N VAL A 143 4.10 3.68 -15.85
CA VAL A 143 3.71 3.06 -14.58
C VAL A 143 3.19 1.64 -14.81
N TRP A 144 3.64 0.70 -14.00
CA TRP A 144 3.20 -0.69 -13.99
C TRP A 144 2.41 -1.00 -12.73
N ALA A 145 1.24 -1.60 -12.91
CA ALA A 145 0.57 -2.34 -11.84
C ALA A 145 0.88 -3.83 -12.00
N ILE A 146 1.49 -4.42 -10.98
CA ILE A 146 1.85 -5.83 -10.93
C ILE A 146 0.89 -6.53 -9.98
N PHE A 147 -0.05 -7.31 -10.52
CA PHE A 147 -1.03 -8.07 -9.75
C PHE A 147 -0.48 -9.45 -9.44
N LEU A 148 -0.59 -9.85 -8.17
CA LEU A 148 0.06 -11.02 -7.60
C LEU A 148 -0.97 -11.97 -6.98
N PRO A 149 -0.68 -13.29 -6.96
CA PRO A 149 -1.53 -14.26 -6.28
C PRO A 149 -1.85 -13.86 -4.83
N GLY A 150 -3.06 -14.18 -4.39
CA GLY A 150 -3.56 -13.79 -3.07
C GLY A 150 -4.06 -12.35 -3.01
N ASP A 151 -4.51 -11.77 -4.13
CA ASP A 151 -5.08 -10.42 -4.21
C ASP A 151 -4.09 -9.32 -3.79
N ARG A 152 -2.82 -9.50 -4.12
CA ARG A 152 -1.75 -8.54 -3.80
C ARG A 152 -1.40 -7.71 -5.03
N VAL A 153 -0.84 -6.53 -4.81
CA VAL A 153 -0.42 -5.63 -5.88
C VAL A 153 0.85 -4.87 -5.51
N LYS A 154 1.70 -4.61 -6.51
CA LYS A 154 2.82 -3.65 -6.43
C LYS A 154 2.65 -2.63 -7.56
N VAL A 155 3.05 -1.38 -7.31
CA VAL A 155 3.13 -0.35 -8.34
C VAL A 155 4.58 0.09 -8.52
N VAL A 156 5.02 0.09 -9.78
CA VAL A 156 6.40 0.42 -10.17
C VAL A 156 6.37 1.52 -11.21
N VAL A 157 7.21 2.55 -11.03
CA VAL A 157 7.53 3.47 -12.12
C VAL A 157 8.71 2.88 -12.86
N GLY A 158 8.54 2.60 -14.16
CA GLY A 158 9.62 2.02 -14.96
C GLY A 158 10.80 2.98 -15.00
N ASN A 159 11.98 2.49 -14.65
CA ASN A 159 13.23 3.24 -14.63
C ASN A 159 14.41 2.24 -14.63
N PRO A 160 15.67 2.68 -14.81
CA PRO A 160 16.83 1.77 -14.84
C PRO A 160 16.98 0.85 -13.62
N ASN A 161 16.44 1.23 -12.44
CA ASN A 161 16.51 0.44 -11.21
C ASN A 161 15.26 -0.44 -10.97
N ALA A 162 14.27 -0.42 -11.86
CA ALA A 162 13.05 -1.20 -11.72
C ALA A 162 13.30 -2.69 -12.00
N SER A 163 13.84 -3.42 -11.03
CA SER A 163 14.25 -4.82 -11.18
C SER A 163 13.09 -5.75 -11.57
N ASP A 164 11.88 -5.46 -11.09
CA ASP A 164 10.68 -6.25 -11.41
C ASP A 164 10.25 -6.16 -12.87
N LEU A 165 10.79 -5.18 -13.61
CA LEU A 165 10.53 -4.98 -15.02
C LEU A 165 11.67 -5.48 -15.91
N ALA A 166 12.74 -6.04 -15.30
CA ALA A 166 13.84 -6.61 -16.05
C ALA A 166 13.38 -7.84 -16.86
N PRO A 167 14.03 -8.16 -17.99
CA PRO A 167 13.77 -9.41 -18.70
C PRO A 167 13.92 -10.61 -17.76
N ASN A 168 12.94 -11.53 -17.80
CA ASN A 168 12.89 -12.71 -16.94
C ASN A 168 12.82 -12.41 -15.43
N ALA A 169 12.44 -11.18 -15.05
CA ALA A 169 12.02 -10.91 -13.69
C ALA A 169 10.78 -11.77 -13.38
N GLY A 170 10.92 -12.67 -12.41
CA GLY A 170 9.78 -13.36 -11.81
C GLY A 170 8.88 -12.38 -11.06
N PRO A 171 7.76 -12.86 -10.48
CA PRO A 171 6.91 -12.01 -9.65
C PRO A 171 7.70 -11.42 -8.46
N PRO A 172 7.42 -10.17 -8.05
CA PRO A 172 7.93 -9.62 -6.81
C PRO A 172 7.77 -10.57 -5.63
N ALA A 173 8.79 -10.62 -4.78
CA ALA A 173 8.80 -11.50 -3.61
C ALA A 173 7.67 -11.14 -2.64
N ALA A 174 7.15 -12.14 -1.93
CA ALA A 174 6.09 -11.89 -0.94
C ALA A 174 6.52 -10.98 0.22
N SER A 175 7.83 -10.92 0.50
CA SER A 175 8.44 -10.05 1.51
C SER A 175 8.78 -8.65 1.00
N ASP A 176 8.48 -8.32 -0.26
CA ASP A 176 8.74 -7.00 -0.81
C ASP A 176 7.88 -5.94 -0.07
N PRO A 177 8.49 -4.88 0.49
CA PRO A 177 7.79 -3.88 1.30
C PRO A 177 6.85 -2.95 0.52
N TYR A 178 6.83 -3.04 -0.81
CA TYR A 178 5.94 -2.33 -1.73
C TYR A 178 4.80 -3.21 -2.27
N VAL A 179 4.80 -4.50 -1.94
CA VAL A 179 3.65 -5.39 -2.20
C VAL A 179 2.60 -5.16 -1.11
N VAL A 180 1.39 -4.83 -1.54
CA VAL A 180 0.26 -4.52 -0.66
C VAL A 180 -0.87 -5.50 -0.88
N GLN A 181 -1.51 -5.91 0.22
CA GLN A 181 -2.69 -6.74 0.22
C GLN A 181 -3.92 -5.94 -0.20
N GLY A 182 -4.68 -6.47 -1.16
CA GLY A 182 -6.01 -5.99 -1.49
C GLY A 182 -7.12 -6.74 -0.77
N ALA A 183 -8.30 -6.14 -0.77
CA ALA A 183 -9.54 -6.72 -0.27
C ALA A 183 -10.69 -6.41 -1.22
N PRO A 184 -11.81 -7.15 -1.16
CA PRO A 184 -13.02 -6.77 -1.89
C PRO A 184 -13.42 -5.32 -1.62
N ASP A 185 -13.74 -4.59 -2.68
CA ASP A 185 -14.14 -3.18 -2.62
C ASP A 185 -15.66 -3.08 -2.53
N GLU A 186 -16.22 -3.01 -1.33
CA GLU A 186 -17.67 -2.95 -1.13
C GLU A 186 -18.32 -1.74 -1.83
N GLU A 187 -17.65 -0.58 -1.81
CA GLU A 187 -18.09 0.66 -2.46
C GLU A 187 -18.23 0.44 -3.96
N TRP A 188 -17.16 0.00 -4.63
CA TRP A 188 -17.19 -0.17 -6.08
C TRP A 188 -17.97 -1.39 -6.54
N ASN A 189 -18.09 -2.43 -5.71
CA ASN A 189 -18.98 -3.55 -5.99
C ASN A 189 -20.46 -3.14 -5.93
N TYR A 190 -20.80 -2.14 -5.09
CA TYR A 190 -22.15 -1.57 -5.05
C TYR A 190 -22.40 -0.58 -6.19
N GLU A 191 -21.49 0.38 -6.39
CA GLU A 191 -21.66 1.49 -7.32
C GLU A 191 -21.40 1.10 -8.78
N TYR A 192 -20.44 0.21 -9.01
CA TYR A 192 -20.00 -0.21 -10.33
C TYR A 192 -20.00 -1.74 -10.47
N PRO A 193 -21.14 -2.43 -10.23
CA PRO A 193 -21.19 -3.88 -10.35
C PRO A 193 -20.76 -4.31 -11.76
N LYS A 194 -19.80 -5.25 -11.82
CA LYS A 194 -19.16 -5.69 -13.09
C LYS A 194 -18.54 -4.55 -13.91
N GLY A 195 -18.18 -3.45 -13.24
CA GLY A 195 -17.53 -2.29 -13.84
C GLY A 195 -18.47 -1.32 -14.57
N VAL A 196 -19.80 -1.44 -14.43
CA VAL A 196 -20.81 -0.54 -15.01
C VAL A 196 -21.53 0.21 -13.90
N MET A 197 -21.67 1.54 -14.06
CA MET A 197 -22.36 2.38 -13.06
C MET A 197 -23.78 1.89 -12.82
N ARG A 198 -24.10 1.65 -11.55
CA ARG A 198 -25.43 1.31 -11.09
C ARG A 198 -26.36 2.50 -11.33
N ARG A 199 -27.28 2.35 -12.28
CA ARG A 199 -28.37 3.31 -12.45
C ARG A 199 -29.37 3.10 -11.31
N ILE A 200 -29.51 4.09 -10.45
CA ILE A 200 -30.65 4.16 -9.52
C ILE A 200 -31.83 4.71 -10.35
N LYS A 201 -32.91 3.94 -10.44
CA LYS A 201 -34.19 4.38 -11.01
C LYS A 201 -35.01 5.06 -9.93
#